data_AF-A0A925LFA8-F1
#
_entry.id   AF-A0A925LFA8-F1
#
_cell.length_a   1.000
_cell.length_b   1.000
_cell.length_c   1.000
_cell.angle_alpha   90.00
_cell.angle_beta   90.00
_cell.angle_gamma   90.00
#
_symmetry.space_group_name_H-M   'P 1'
#
loop_
_entity.id
_entity.type
_entity.pdbx_description
1 polymer ?
#
loop_
_entity_poly.entity_id
_entity_poly.type
_entity_poly.pdbx_seq_one_letter_code
_entity_poly.pdbx_strand_id
1 'polypeptide(L)'
;YTSYVEEDVELGVKRPPNLLIVFLNIFNIKSGIKSSMGLISHSFGILTPVAKDVVPAEEYKKLFFWSRITLLTYIVAIAGCIIFRTWLPLLFYGLPRCYGGFVQGLLILTQHAGLDQNVADHRLNSRTIYLNPIFGYLYMNMQYHVEHHLYPSIPFHQLPKFHQSIKGQLPKPYNGLLDTYKELIKALWKQKKDVNYFINRKV
;
A
#
# COMPACT_ATOMS: atom_id res chain seq x y z
N TYR A 1 -5.80 -13.10 1.00
CA TYR A 1 -4.68 -12.28 1.50
C TYR A 1 -5.29 -10.97 1.98
N THR A 2 -5.53 -10.86 3.29
CA THR A 2 -5.98 -9.70 4.14
C THR A 2 -6.89 -10.12 5.29
N SER A 3 -6.65 -11.32 5.83
CA SER A 3 -7.49 -11.89 6.89
C SER A 3 -6.69 -12.31 8.12
N TYR A 4 -5.36 -12.19 8.13
CA TYR A 4 -4.51 -12.62 9.25
C TYR A 4 -3.39 -11.60 9.49
N VAL A 5 -3.44 -10.92 10.65
CA VAL A 5 -2.54 -9.80 11.01
C VAL A 5 -1.07 -10.21 11.11
N GLU A 6 -0.80 -11.47 11.41
CA GLU A 6 0.57 -11.96 11.62
C GLU A 6 1.31 -12.18 10.30
N GLU A 7 0.59 -12.53 9.24
CA GLU A 7 1.16 -12.97 7.96
C GLU A 7 1.02 -11.91 6.87
N ASP A 8 0.11 -10.95 7.05
CA ASP A 8 -0.23 -10.02 5.99
C ASP A 8 0.60 -8.73 6.01
N VAL A 9 1.41 -8.58 4.97
CA VAL A 9 2.23 -7.39 4.72
C VAL A 9 1.42 -6.17 4.30
N GLU A 10 0.16 -6.34 3.88
CA GLU A 10 -0.74 -5.25 3.50
C GLU A 10 -1.30 -4.49 4.72
N LEU A 11 -1.38 -5.14 5.88
CA LEU A 11 -1.82 -4.51 7.13
C LEU A 11 -0.72 -3.61 7.72
N GLY A 12 -0.64 -2.38 7.20
CA GLY A 12 0.36 -1.38 7.62
C GLY A 12 0.21 -0.86 9.07
N VAL A 13 -0.88 -1.16 9.76
CA VAL A 13 -1.15 -0.71 11.14
C VAL A 13 -1.58 -1.89 12.02
N LYS A 14 -0.70 -2.32 12.93
CA LYS A 14 -1.00 -3.32 13.97
C LYS A 14 -1.70 -2.68 15.16
N ARG A 15 -2.44 -3.49 15.94
CA ARG A 15 -3.06 -3.06 17.21
C ARG A 15 -2.25 -3.60 18.40
N PRO A 16 -1.96 -2.79 19.43
CA PRO A 16 -2.25 -1.35 19.52
C PRO A 16 -1.39 -0.53 18.54
N PRO A 17 -1.94 0.55 17.95
CA PRO A 17 -1.20 1.36 16.99
C PRO A 17 -0.16 2.23 17.67
N ASN A 18 1.07 2.20 17.15
CA ASN A 18 2.06 3.21 17.47
C ASN A 18 1.86 4.43 16.54
N LEU A 19 1.17 5.46 17.03
CA LEU A 19 0.80 6.63 16.23
C LEU A 19 1.99 7.38 15.63
N LEU A 20 3.13 7.40 16.32
CA LEU A 20 4.35 8.01 15.79
C LEU A 20 4.87 7.22 14.59
N ILE A 21 4.90 5.88 14.68
CA ILE A 21 5.28 5.02 13.56
C ILE A 21 4.27 5.16 12.41
N VAL A 22 2.97 5.19 12.70
CA VAL A 22 1.93 5.41 11.67
C VAL A 22 2.16 6.74 10.94
N PHE A 23 2.42 7.82 11.68
CA PHE A 23 2.70 9.13 11.10
C PHE A 23 3.98 9.13 10.26
N LEU A 24 5.08 8.56 10.76
CA LEU A 24 6.33 8.46 10.02
C LEU A 24 6.21 7.58 8.76
N ASN A 25 5.36 6.56 8.81
CA ASN A 25 5.08 5.68 7.66
C ASN A 25 4.35 6.42 6.52
N ILE A 26 3.60 7.49 6.80
CA ILE A 26 2.97 8.32 5.74
C ILE A 26 4.04 8.89 4.80
N PHE A 27 5.23 9.23 5.31
CA PHE A 27 6.33 9.72 4.50
C PHE A 27 7.11 8.62 3.77
N ASN A 28 6.77 7.35 4.00
CA ASN A 28 7.34 6.17 3.32
C ASN A 28 8.89 6.06 3.39
N ILE A 29 9.54 6.77 4.33
CA ILE A 29 11.01 6.81 4.43
C ILE A 29 11.56 5.44 4.83
N LYS A 30 11.06 4.89 5.95
CA LYS A 30 11.53 3.61 6.49
C LYS A 30 11.26 2.44 5.53
N SER A 31 10.06 2.39 4.96
CA SER A 31 9.67 1.33 4.02
C SER A 31 10.43 1.46 2.68
N GLY A 32 10.68 2.69 2.22
CA GLY A 32 11.56 2.95 1.08
C GLY A 32 12.96 2.39 1.29
N ILE A 33 13.62 2.72 2.41
CA ILE A 33 14.96 2.20 2.73
C ILE A 33 14.96 0.66 2.79
N LYS A 34 14.00 0.06 3.51
CA LYS A 34 13.88 -1.40 3.61
C LYS A 34 13.70 -2.06 2.23
N SER A 35 12.88 -1.46 1.37
CA SER A 35 12.64 -1.95 0.01
C SER A 35 13.90 -1.86 -0.84
N SER A 36 14.64 -0.75 -0.79
CA SER A 36 15.91 -0.58 -1.50
C SER A 36 16.97 -1.56 -1.03
N MET A 37 17.12 -1.75 0.28
CA MET A 37 18.05 -2.75 0.84
C MET A 37 17.67 -4.17 0.44
N GLY A 38 16.37 -4.48 0.40
CA GLY A 38 15.85 -5.74 -0.11
C GLY A 38 16.24 -5.95 -1.56
N LEU A 39 15.94 -4.99 -2.44
CA LEU A 39 16.29 -5.03 -3.86
C LEU A 39 17.78 -5.29 -4.09
N ILE A 40 18.65 -4.58 -3.37
CA ILE A 40 20.11 -4.77 -3.46
C ILE A 40 20.46 -6.20 -3.01
N SER A 41 19.98 -6.63 -1.85
CA SER A 41 20.23 -7.98 -1.31
C SER A 41 19.80 -9.08 -2.29
N HIS A 42 18.57 -8.99 -2.81
CA HIS A 42 18.03 -9.95 -3.76
C HIS A 42 18.79 -9.97 -5.08
N SER A 43 19.33 -8.81 -5.52
CA SER A 43 20.18 -8.75 -6.72
C SER A 43 21.48 -9.56 -6.57
N PHE A 44 22.01 -9.64 -5.35
CA PHE A 44 23.16 -10.48 -4.98
C PHE A 44 22.76 -11.92 -4.59
N GLY A 45 21.49 -12.29 -4.70
CA GLY A 45 21.01 -13.63 -4.34
C GLY A 45 20.78 -13.85 -2.84
N ILE A 46 20.75 -12.78 -2.04
CA ILE A 46 20.54 -12.84 -0.59
C ILE A 46 19.05 -12.67 -0.31
N LEU A 47 18.41 -13.69 0.28
CA LEU A 47 17.01 -13.62 0.69
C LEU A 47 16.85 -12.87 2.01
N THR A 48 15.99 -11.86 2.00
CA THR A 48 15.50 -11.19 3.22
C THR A 48 14.48 -12.08 3.94
N PRO A 49 14.30 -11.93 5.27
CA PRO A 49 13.32 -12.72 6.03
C PRO A 49 11.91 -12.63 5.42
N VAL A 50 11.44 -11.41 5.14
CA VAL A 50 10.11 -11.18 4.53
C VAL A 50 9.95 -11.90 3.20
N ALA A 51 11.00 -11.94 2.36
CA ALA A 51 10.92 -12.64 1.08
C ALA A 51 10.78 -14.16 1.24
N LYS A 52 11.35 -14.75 2.31
CA LYS A 52 11.18 -16.18 2.61
C LYS A 52 9.75 -16.50 3.05
N ASP A 53 9.07 -15.54 3.68
CA ASP A 53 7.73 -15.74 4.21
C ASP A 53 6.65 -15.62 3.10
N VAL A 54 6.89 -14.79 2.07
CA VAL A 54 5.86 -14.45 1.06
C VAL A 54 6.14 -14.95 -0.35
N VAL A 55 7.38 -15.31 -0.69
CA VAL A 55 7.75 -15.78 -2.03
C VAL A 55 7.93 -17.30 -1.99
N PRO A 56 7.20 -18.07 -2.83
CA PRO A 56 7.41 -19.51 -2.95
C PRO A 56 8.86 -19.83 -3.34
N ALA A 57 9.40 -20.93 -2.81
CA ALA A 57 10.82 -21.26 -2.97
C ALA A 57 11.23 -21.49 -4.44
N GLU A 58 10.32 -22.01 -5.25
CA GLU A 58 10.44 -22.19 -6.68
C GLU A 58 10.60 -20.87 -7.46
N GLU A 59 10.12 -19.75 -6.89
CA GLU A 59 10.16 -18.42 -7.52
C GLU A 59 11.40 -17.59 -7.13
N TYR A 60 12.27 -18.09 -6.23
CA TYR A 60 13.47 -17.36 -5.80
C TYR A 60 14.41 -16.97 -6.95
N LYS A 61 14.56 -17.85 -7.95
CA LYS A 61 15.38 -17.53 -9.13
C LYS A 61 14.80 -16.35 -9.91
N LYS A 62 13.47 -16.28 -10.06
CA LYS A 62 12.79 -15.16 -10.73
C LYS A 62 12.92 -13.88 -9.89
N LEU A 63 12.76 -13.97 -8.57
CA LEU A 63 12.98 -12.83 -7.66
C LEU A 63 14.37 -12.22 -7.86
N PHE A 64 15.43 -13.03 -7.86
CA PHE A 64 16.79 -12.53 -8.04
C PHE A 64 17.02 -11.94 -9.43
N PHE A 65 16.51 -12.61 -10.48
CA PHE A 65 16.63 -12.12 -11.85
C PHE A 65 15.98 -10.73 -12.00
N TRP A 66 14.71 -10.60 -11.60
CA TRP A 66 14.00 -9.33 -11.69
C TRP A 66 14.63 -8.25 -10.81
N SER A 67 15.15 -8.62 -9.64
CA SER A 67 15.87 -7.68 -8.77
C SER A 67 17.12 -7.12 -9.47
N ARG A 68 17.91 -7.94 -10.17
CA ARG A 68 19.06 -7.48 -10.96
C ARG A 68 18.66 -6.56 -12.10
N ILE A 69 17.59 -6.90 -12.83
CA ILE A 69 17.07 -6.05 -13.91
C ILE A 69 16.62 -4.69 -13.35
N THR A 70 15.89 -4.67 -12.23
CA THR A 70 15.49 -3.42 -11.57
C THR A 70 16.70 -2.65 -11.03
N LEU A 71 17.72 -3.31 -10.47
CA LEU A 71 18.94 -2.62 -10.05
C LEU A 71 19.69 -2.02 -11.24
N LEU A 72 19.74 -2.73 -12.37
CA LEU A 72 20.37 -2.26 -13.60
C LEU A 72 19.68 -1.00 -14.13
N THR A 73 18.35 -0.90 -14.09
CA THR A 73 17.67 0.32 -14.54
C THR A 73 17.99 1.53 -13.66
N TYR A 74 18.18 1.36 -12.35
CA TYR A 74 18.71 2.41 -11.47
C TYR A 74 20.13 2.82 -11.86
N ILE A 75 21.01 1.85 -12.13
CA ILE A 75 22.39 2.13 -12.58
C ILE A 75 22.38 2.91 -13.90
N VAL A 76 21.53 2.53 -14.86
CA VAL A 76 21.35 3.24 -16.14
C VAL A 76 20.87 4.67 -15.92
N ALA A 77 19.90 4.90 -15.01
CA ALA A 77 19.44 6.25 -14.68
C ALA A 77 20.56 7.11 -14.07
N ILE A 78 21.37 6.55 -13.16
CA ILE A 78 22.51 7.24 -12.55
C ILE A 78 23.59 7.56 -13.60
N ALA A 79 23.93 6.59 -14.46
CA ALA A 79 24.88 6.80 -15.56
C ALA A 79 24.38 7.89 -16.53
N GLY A 80 23.09 7.88 -16.85
CA GLY A 80 22.44 8.94 -17.62
C GLY A 80 22.63 10.32 -16.98
N CYS A 81 22.47 10.42 -15.66
CA CYS A 81 22.70 11.69 -14.97
C CYS A 81 24.13 12.21 -15.14
N ILE A 82 25.12 11.33 -15.07
CA ILE A 82 26.55 11.66 -15.22
C ILE A 82 26.85 12.08 -16.67
N ILE A 83 26.43 11.27 -17.64
CA ILE A 83 26.69 11.48 -19.07
C ILE A 83 26.07 12.79 -19.55
N PHE A 84 24.80 13.02 -19.22
CA PHE A 84 24.07 14.21 -19.66
C PHE A 84 24.24 15.41 -18.71
N ARG A 85 25.01 15.26 -17.62
CA ARG A 85 25.24 16.30 -16.60
C ARG A 85 23.95 16.93 -16.09
N THR A 86 22.94 16.10 -15.86
CA THR A 86 21.63 16.52 -15.39
C THR A 86 21.07 15.50 -14.42
N TRP A 87 20.17 15.92 -13.54
CA TRP A 87 19.51 15.08 -12.56
C TRP A 87 18.16 14.54 -13.05
N LEU A 88 17.71 14.94 -14.25
CA LEU A 88 16.40 14.60 -14.81
C LEU A 88 16.11 13.10 -14.91
N PRO A 89 17.05 12.21 -15.33
CA PRO A 89 16.77 10.77 -15.33
C PRO A 89 16.36 10.23 -13.96
N LEU A 90 17.04 10.67 -12.89
CA LEU A 90 16.66 10.31 -11.53
C LEU A 90 15.35 10.98 -11.08
N LEU A 91 15.11 12.23 -11.49
CA LEU A 91 13.86 12.94 -11.21
C LEU A 91 12.63 12.16 -11.70
N PHE A 92 12.70 11.56 -12.88
CA PHE A 92 11.56 10.86 -13.49
C PHE A 92 11.50 9.36 -13.19
N TYR A 93 12.62 8.69 -12.90
CA TYR A 93 12.64 7.24 -12.70
C TYR A 93 12.78 6.81 -11.22
N GLY A 94 13.60 7.50 -10.42
CA GLY A 94 13.93 7.08 -9.05
C GLY A 94 13.26 7.92 -7.96
N LEU A 95 13.33 9.24 -8.09
CA LEU A 95 12.80 10.19 -7.12
C LEU A 95 11.27 10.24 -7.00
N PRO A 96 10.42 9.79 -7.97
CA PRO A 96 8.98 9.78 -7.77
C PRO A 96 8.54 9.03 -6.51
N ARG A 97 9.27 7.98 -6.11
CA ARG A 97 9.00 7.27 -4.86
C ARG A 97 9.29 8.12 -3.62
N CYS A 98 10.25 9.03 -3.69
CA CYS A 98 10.63 9.91 -2.58
C CYS A 98 9.62 11.05 -2.41
N TYR A 99 9.37 11.83 -3.48
CA TYR A 99 8.47 12.98 -3.38
C TYR A 99 6.98 12.59 -3.46
N GLY A 100 6.65 11.46 -4.09
CA GLY A 100 5.30 10.90 -4.13
C GLY A 100 4.94 10.06 -2.90
N GLY A 101 5.94 9.71 -2.06
CA GLY A 101 5.77 8.84 -0.90
C GLY A 101 4.71 9.34 0.08
N PHE A 102 4.66 10.66 0.32
CA PHE A 102 3.65 11.28 1.18
C PHE A 102 2.22 11.07 0.66
N VAL A 103 1.98 11.34 -0.63
CA VAL A 103 0.65 11.18 -1.24
C VAL A 103 0.25 9.71 -1.24
N GLN A 104 1.18 8.81 -1.57
CA GLN A 104 0.93 7.38 -1.53
C GLN A 104 0.61 6.89 -0.11
N GLY A 105 1.39 7.29 0.89
CA GLY A 105 1.16 6.90 2.28
C GLY A 105 -0.16 7.42 2.82
N LEU A 106 -0.55 8.64 2.42
CA LEU A 106 -1.85 9.22 2.73
C LEU A 106 -3.01 8.40 2.15
N LEU A 107 -2.84 7.83 0.96
CA LEU A 107 -3.87 7.01 0.33
C LEU A 107 -3.91 5.59 0.89
N ILE A 108 -2.75 4.93 1.02
CA ILE A 108 -2.64 3.55 1.53
C ILE A 108 -3.16 3.43 2.96
N LEU A 109 -2.87 4.41 3.84
CA LEU A 109 -3.34 4.36 5.22
C LEU A 109 -4.85 4.22 5.32
N THR A 110 -5.58 4.74 4.32
CA THR A 110 -7.03 4.69 4.29
C THR A 110 -7.61 3.33 3.89
N GLN A 111 -6.82 2.38 3.40
CA GLN A 111 -7.30 1.07 2.95
C GLN A 111 -7.87 0.24 4.09
N HIS A 112 -7.08 0.02 5.14
CA HIS A 112 -7.42 -0.90 6.24
C HIS A 112 -7.38 -0.27 7.63
N ALA A 113 -6.69 0.88 7.81
CA ALA A 113 -6.46 1.39 9.16
C ALA A 113 -7.78 1.78 9.86
N GLY A 114 -7.87 1.40 11.13
CA GLY A 114 -9.04 1.59 11.97
C GLY A 114 -10.19 0.60 11.72
N LEU A 115 -10.14 -0.21 10.65
CA LEU A 115 -11.13 -1.24 10.35
C LEU A 115 -10.81 -2.54 11.06
N ASP A 116 -11.73 -3.51 10.94
CA ASP A 116 -11.59 -4.79 11.61
C ASP A 116 -10.39 -5.60 11.07
N GLN A 117 -9.85 -6.48 11.90
CA GLN A 117 -8.68 -7.30 11.62
C GLN A 117 -9.01 -8.75 11.99
N ASN A 118 -8.41 -9.72 11.30
CA ASN A 118 -8.69 -11.14 11.51
C ASN A 118 -10.12 -11.57 11.15
N VAL A 119 -10.73 -10.89 10.17
CA VAL A 119 -12.05 -11.23 9.62
C VAL A 119 -11.93 -11.58 8.14
N ALA A 120 -12.60 -12.66 7.73
CA ALA A 120 -12.57 -13.14 6.35
C ALA A 120 -13.34 -12.24 5.38
N ASP A 121 -14.34 -11.51 5.86
CA ASP A 121 -15.13 -10.60 5.02
C ASP A 121 -14.39 -9.28 4.78
N HIS A 122 -13.92 -9.09 3.54
CA HIS A 122 -13.18 -7.90 3.15
C HIS A 122 -13.99 -6.60 3.22
N ARG A 123 -15.33 -6.68 3.26
CA ARG A 123 -16.19 -5.51 3.46
C ARG A 123 -16.02 -4.90 4.86
N LEU A 124 -15.57 -5.69 5.83
CA LEU A 124 -15.35 -5.27 7.21
C LEU A 124 -13.91 -4.80 7.49
N ASN A 125 -12.93 -5.30 6.73
CA ASN A 125 -11.52 -5.00 6.92
C ASN A 125 -10.92 -4.01 5.89
N SER A 126 -11.67 -3.66 4.85
CA SER A 126 -11.22 -2.76 3.76
C SER A 126 -12.16 -1.58 3.52
N ARG A 127 -11.66 -0.54 2.85
CA ARG A 127 -12.39 0.73 2.63
C ARG A 127 -12.47 1.14 1.16
N THR A 128 -13.67 1.53 0.74
CA THR A 128 -13.91 2.27 -0.51
C THR A 128 -14.10 3.75 -0.20
N ILE A 129 -13.44 4.61 -0.96
CA ILE A 129 -13.44 6.07 -0.79
C ILE A 129 -13.68 6.71 -2.14
N TYR A 130 -14.53 7.74 -2.21
CA TYR A 130 -14.63 8.55 -3.42
C TYR A 130 -13.57 9.65 -3.39
N LEU A 131 -12.64 9.57 -4.33
CA LEU A 131 -11.59 10.56 -4.54
C LEU A 131 -11.89 11.38 -5.79
N ASN A 132 -11.28 12.57 -5.88
CA ASN A 132 -11.32 13.37 -7.11
C ASN A 132 -10.54 12.67 -8.25
N PRO A 133 -10.73 13.07 -9.52
CA PRO A 133 -10.07 12.42 -10.65
C PRO A 133 -8.53 12.40 -10.59
N ILE A 134 -7.90 13.43 -10.00
CA ILE A 134 -6.44 13.50 -9.88
C ILE A 134 -5.95 12.40 -8.93
N PHE A 135 -6.52 12.30 -7.74
CA PHE A 135 -6.16 11.24 -6.81
C PHE A 135 -6.59 9.86 -7.30
N GLY A 136 -7.74 9.74 -7.97
CA GLY A 136 -8.16 8.49 -8.60
C GLY A 136 -7.15 8.00 -9.65
N TYR A 137 -6.62 8.90 -10.47
CA TYR A 137 -5.57 8.59 -11.44
C TYR A 137 -4.24 8.21 -10.76
N LEU A 138 -3.73 9.07 -9.86
CA LEU A 138 -2.46 8.83 -9.15
C LEU A 138 -2.50 7.56 -8.31
N TYR A 139 -3.67 7.20 -7.79
CA TYR A 139 -3.88 5.99 -7.00
C TYR A 139 -4.30 4.79 -7.83
N MET A 140 -4.31 4.91 -9.16
CA MET A 140 -4.69 3.85 -10.07
C MET A 140 -6.04 3.22 -9.69
N ASN A 141 -7.05 4.01 -9.33
CA ASN A 141 -8.36 3.53 -8.89
C ASN A 141 -8.37 2.62 -7.65
N MET A 142 -7.27 2.50 -6.88
CA MET A 142 -7.22 1.76 -5.62
C MET A 142 -8.05 2.38 -4.49
N GLN A 143 -8.75 3.49 -4.75
CA GLN A 143 -9.80 3.96 -3.84
C GLN A 143 -11.01 3.01 -3.76
N TYR A 144 -11.12 2.08 -4.71
CA TYR A 144 -12.06 0.95 -4.70
C TYR A 144 -11.40 -0.30 -4.11
N HIS A 145 -10.98 -0.20 -2.84
CA HIS A 145 -10.14 -1.22 -2.21
C HIS A 145 -10.90 -2.45 -1.74
N VAL A 146 -12.17 -2.28 -1.30
CA VAL A 146 -13.03 -3.43 -0.98
C VAL A 146 -13.24 -4.28 -2.23
N GLU A 147 -13.45 -3.63 -3.36
CA GLU A 147 -13.66 -4.24 -4.66
C GLU A 147 -12.42 -5.01 -5.12
N HIS A 148 -11.24 -4.42 -4.95
CA HIS A 148 -9.96 -5.08 -5.22
C HIS A 148 -9.82 -6.36 -4.39
N HIS A 149 -10.17 -6.32 -3.11
CA HIS A 149 -10.10 -7.51 -2.25
C HIS A 149 -11.13 -8.58 -2.57
N LEU A 150 -12.36 -8.19 -2.93
CA LEU A 150 -13.39 -9.15 -3.33
C LEU A 150 -13.03 -9.86 -4.64
N TYR A 151 -12.41 -9.16 -5.60
CA TYR A 151 -12.06 -9.71 -6.91
C TYR A 151 -10.70 -9.15 -7.41
N PRO A 152 -9.57 -9.65 -6.88
CA PRO A 152 -8.24 -9.12 -7.16
C PRO A 152 -7.78 -9.31 -8.61
N SER A 153 -8.44 -10.19 -9.35
CA SER A 153 -8.20 -10.38 -10.79
C SER A 153 -8.76 -9.25 -11.66
N ILE A 154 -9.64 -8.39 -11.13
CA ILE A 154 -10.18 -7.25 -11.87
C ILE A 154 -9.08 -6.19 -11.97
N PRO A 155 -8.68 -5.77 -13.18
CA PRO A 155 -7.65 -4.77 -13.33
C PRO A 155 -8.15 -3.42 -12.82
N PHE A 156 -7.23 -2.66 -12.26
CA PHE A 156 -7.52 -1.43 -11.53
C PHE A 156 -8.37 -0.41 -12.32
N HIS A 157 -8.18 -0.32 -13.64
CA HIS A 157 -8.94 0.59 -14.50
C HIS A 157 -10.43 0.19 -14.67
N GLN A 158 -10.80 -1.06 -14.37
CA GLN A 158 -12.19 -1.55 -14.41
C GLN A 158 -12.88 -1.48 -13.05
N LEU A 159 -12.16 -1.23 -11.95
CA LEU A 159 -12.74 -1.13 -10.62
C LEU A 159 -13.87 -0.10 -10.50
N PRO A 160 -13.85 1.08 -11.14
CA PRO A 160 -14.98 2.01 -11.08
C PRO A 160 -16.26 1.40 -11.66
N LYS A 161 -16.16 0.67 -12.78
CA LYS A 161 -17.29 -0.01 -13.42
C LYS A 161 -17.79 -1.16 -12.54
N PHE A 162 -16.87 -1.93 -11.99
CA PHE A 162 -17.21 -3.03 -11.10
C PHE A 162 -17.89 -2.53 -9.82
N HIS A 163 -17.37 -1.47 -9.20
CA HIS A 163 -17.99 -0.81 -8.06
C HIS A 163 -19.46 -0.47 -8.34
N GLN A 164 -19.77 0.13 -9.49
CA GLN A 164 -21.17 0.45 -9.83
C GLN A 164 -22.08 -0.78 -9.87
N SER A 165 -21.57 -1.95 -10.27
CA SER A 165 -22.35 -3.19 -10.35
C SER A 165 -22.64 -3.82 -8.98
N ILE A 166 -21.79 -3.58 -7.97
CA ILE A 166 -21.92 -4.22 -6.66
C ILE A 166 -22.12 -3.24 -5.50
N LYS A 167 -22.16 -1.92 -5.73
CA LYS A 167 -22.22 -0.89 -4.67
C LYS A 167 -23.36 -1.09 -3.66
N GLY A 168 -24.46 -1.73 -4.07
CA GLY A 168 -25.60 -2.05 -3.18
C GLY A 168 -25.31 -3.15 -2.16
N GLN A 169 -24.21 -3.89 -2.33
CA GLN A 169 -23.75 -4.99 -1.46
C GLN A 169 -22.54 -4.61 -0.61
N LEU A 170 -22.09 -3.34 -0.73
CA LEU A 170 -20.91 -2.81 -0.09
C LEU A 170 -21.30 -1.80 1.00
N PRO A 171 -20.51 -1.69 2.07
CA PRO A 171 -20.67 -0.61 3.03
C PRO A 171 -20.56 0.76 2.37
N LYS A 172 -21.35 1.72 2.86
CA LYS A 172 -21.37 3.09 2.34
C LYS A 172 -19.95 3.67 2.19
N PRO A 173 -19.51 4.04 0.97
CA PRO A 173 -18.21 4.64 0.74
C PRO A 173 -18.03 5.97 1.48
N TYR A 174 -16.78 6.31 1.78
CA TYR A 174 -16.44 7.60 2.38
C TYR A 174 -16.39 8.70 1.33
N ASN A 175 -16.79 9.92 1.71
CA ASN A 175 -16.79 11.07 0.82
C ASN A 175 -15.47 11.83 0.94
N GLY A 176 -14.43 11.30 0.31
CA GLY A 176 -13.11 11.90 0.26
C GLY A 176 -12.25 11.64 1.50
N LEU A 177 -11.06 12.23 1.46
CA LEU A 177 -10.02 12.00 2.46
C LEU A 177 -10.37 12.62 3.81
N LEU A 178 -10.97 13.81 3.84
CA LEU A 178 -11.32 14.49 5.09
C LEU A 178 -12.30 13.67 5.94
N ASP A 179 -13.37 13.15 5.31
CA ASP A 179 -14.36 12.30 5.95
C ASP A 179 -13.71 11.01 6.48
N THR A 180 -12.88 10.38 5.65
CA THR A 180 -12.14 9.17 6.02
C THR A 180 -11.21 9.38 7.21
N TYR A 181 -10.37 10.42 7.15
CA TYR A 181 -9.37 10.70 8.18
C TYR A 181 -10.00 11.14 9.50
N LYS A 182 -11.14 11.83 9.47
CA LYS A 182 -11.87 12.22 10.69
C LYS A 182 -12.29 11.01 11.52
N GLU A 183 -12.77 9.95 10.88
CA GLU A 183 -13.12 8.71 11.59
C GLU A 183 -11.89 7.85 11.89
N LEU A 184 -10.98 7.70 10.93
CA LEU A 184 -9.76 6.91 11.06
C LEU A 184 -8.90 7.38 12.23
N ILE A 185 -8.65 8.68 12.37
CA ILE A 185 -7.85 9.22 13.49
C ILE A 185 -8.54 8.86 14.82
N LYS A 186 -9.84 9.11 14.96
CA LYS A 186 -10.59 8.75 16.17
C LYS A 186 -10.49 7.25 16.48
N ALA A 187 -10.55 6.41 15.45
CA ALA A 187 -10.43 4.97 15.61
C ALA A 187 -9.03 4.55 16.08
N LEU A 188 -7.97 5.09 15.50
CA LEU A 188 -6.59 4.81 15.93
C LEU A 188 -6.34 5.26 17.37
N TRP A 189 -6.89 6.41 17.78
CA TRP A 189 -6.81 6.87 19.18
C TRP A 189 -7.54 5.95 20.15
N LYS A 190 -8.70 5.41 19.77
CA LYS A 190 -9.43 4.41 20.57
C LYS A 190 -8.68 3.07 20.60
N GLN A 191 -8.15 2.62 19.47
CA GLN A 191 -7.36 1.38 19.36
C GLN A 191 -6.10 1.37 20.24
N LYS A 192 -5.56 2.55 20.54
CA LYS A 192 -4.45 2.69 21.50
C LYS A 192 -4.86 2.30 22.93
N LYS A 193 -6.13 2.55 23.31
CA LYS A 193 -6.68 2.27 24.63
C LYS A 193 -7.38 0.93 24.71
N ASP A 194 -7.99 0.50 23.60
CA ASP A 194 -8.74 -0.75 23.48
C ASP A 194 -8.37 -1.42 22.15
N VAL A 195 -7.55 -2.46 22.21
CA VAL A 195 -7.07 -3.21 21.02
C VAL A 195 -8.19 -3.90 20.25
N ASN A 196 -9.32 -4.15 20.89
CA ASN A 196 -10.49 -4.78 20.26
C ASN A 196 -11.39 -3.77 19.55
N TYR A 197 -11.14 -2.47 19.73
CA TYR A 197 -11.91 -1.45 19.03
C TYR A 197 -11.66 -1.49 17.52
N PHE A 198 -12.74 -1.42 16.75
CA PHE A 198 -12.71 -1.18 15.31
C PHE A 198 -13.91 -0.35 14.88
N ILE A 199 -13.81 0.26 13.70
CA ILE A 199 -14.95 0.92 13.06
C ILE A 199 -15.90 -0.18 12.56
N ASN A 200 -17.05 -0.32 13.20
CA ASN A 200 -18.08 -1.23 12.73
C ASN A 200 -18.82 -0.60 11.53
N ARG A 201 -18.66 -1.22 10.35
CA ARG A 201 -19.33 -0.79 9.12
C ARG A 201 -20.52 -1.71 8.87
N LYS A 202 -21.69 -1.13 8.63
CA LYS A 202 -22.87 -1.89 8.20
C LYS A 202 -22.67 -2.35 6.76
N VAL A 203 -22.80 -3.66 6.57
CA VAL A 203 -22.75 -4.37 5.29
C VAL A 203 -24.17 -4.68 4.84
#